data_AF-A0A345PMY6-F1
#
_entry.id   AF-A0A345PMY6-F1
#
_cell.length_a   1.000
_cell.length_b   1.000
_cell.length_c   1.000
_cell.angle_alpha   90.00
_cell.angle_beta   90.00
_cell.angle_gamma   90.00
#
_symmetry.space_group_name_H-M   'P 1'
#
loop_
_entity.id
_entity.type
_entity.pdbx_description
1 polymer ?
#
loop_
_entity_poly.entity_id
_entity_poly.type
_entity_poly.pdbx_seq_one_letter_code
_entity_poly.pdbx_strand_id
1 'polypeptide(L)'
;MQQLAIQHFNLIQACFDYIYTIMILNKKVYLVPRNIHELIAPTGNIYESTVIITKRAKQIAMHMKDELDRKLEEFMSITEEKDSIDVQRQYEITQHYEKLPKPVLEATTEFLEGAIAFRYIHEEA
;
A
#
# COMPACT_ATOMS: atom_id res chain seq x y z
N MET A 1 23.72 35.26 29.48
CA MET A 1 23.67 35.38 28.01
C MET A 1 23.94 34.04 27.30
N GLN A 2 25.03 33.31 27.61
CA GLN A 2 25.33 32.02 26.95
C GLN A 2 24.33 30.88 27.27
N GLN A 3 23.80 30.81 28.49
CA GLN A 3 22.84 29.77 28.91
C GLN A 3 21.51 29.81 28.12
N LEU A 4 21.03 31.00 27.76
CA LEU A 4 19.77 31.20 27.03
C LEU A 4 19.91 30.73 25.57
N ALA A 5 21.06 31.01 24.94
CA ALA A 5 21.34 30.56 23.58
C ALA A 5 21.45 29.03 23.48
N ILE A 6 22.04 28.37 24.48
CA ILE A 6 22.12 26.90 24.56
C ILE A 6 20.72 26.29 24.76
N GLN A 7 19.86 26.92 25.55
CA GLN A 7 18.47 26.48 25.72
C GLN A 7 17.66 26.56 24.41
N HIS A 8 17.79 27.66 23.67
CA HIS A 8 17.14 27.80 22.37
C HIS A 8 17.66 26.78 21.34
N PHE A 9 18.97 26.52 21.32
CA PHE A 9 19.55 25.50 20.43
C PHE A 9 19.06 24.08 20.76
N ASN A 10 19.00 23.72 22.05
CA ASN A 10 18.49 22.42 22.49
C ASN A 10 16.99 22.24 22.20
N LEU A 11 16.18 23.31 22.30
CA LEU A 11 14.77 23.29 21.93
C LEU A 11 14.57 23.08 20.44
N ILE A 12 15.37 23.74 19.59
CA ILE A 12 15.34 23.55 18.13
C ILE A 12 15.76 22.12 17.78
N GLN A 13 16.82 21.61 18.41
CA GLN A 13 17.29 20.24 18.21
C GLN A 13 16.22 19.21 18.63
N ALA A 14 15.58 19.40 19.78
CA ALA A 14 14.50 18.54 20.25
C ALA A 14 13.27 18.56 19.31
N CYS A 15 12.91 19.73 18.77
CA CYS A 15 11.86 19.83 17.76
C CYS A 15 12.25 19.09 16.46
N PHE A 16 13.51 19.17 16.04
CA PHE A 16 14.01 18.46 14.87
C PHE A 16 13.98 16.94 15.09
N ASP A 17 14.41 16.48 16.27
CA ASP A 17 14.38 15.07 16.67
C ASP A 17 12.94 14.53 16.75
N TYR A 18 12.00 15.33 17.26
CA TYR A 18 10.58 14.98 17.32
C TYR A 18 9.94 14.87 15.92
N ILE A 19 10.23 15.83 15.03
CA ILE A 19 9.77 15.79 13.63
C ILE A 19 10.38 14.59 12.90
N TYR A 20 11.67 14.30 13.11
CA TYR A 20 12.35 13.17 12.50
C TYR A 20 11.81 11.84 13.02
N THR A 21 11.48 11.76 14.31
CA THR A 21 10.85 10.58 14.94
C THR A 21 9.44 10.36 14.39
N ILE A 22 8.62 11.41 14.24
CA ILE A 22 7.30 11.33 13.58
C ILE A 22 7.45 10.84 12.13
N MET A 23 8.44 11.36 11.40
CA MET A 23 8.69 10.99 10.01
C MET A 23 9.17 9.53 9.87
N ILE A 24 10.00 9.04 10.79
CA ILE A 24 10.42 7.63 10.85
C ILE A 24 9.26 6.71 11.23
N LEU A 25 8.41 7.10 12.19
CA LEU A 25 7.24 6.32 12.58
C LEU A 25 6.17 6.24 11.47
N ASN A 26 6.13 7.22 10.56
CA ASN A 26 5.29 7.20 9.36
C ASN A 26 5.92 6.51 8.15
N LYS A 27 7.14 5.95 8.28
CA LYS A 27 7.80 5.23 7.19
C LYS A 27 7.15 3.86 6.99
N LYS A 28 6.11 3.80 6.16
CA LYS A 28 5.51 2.55 5.68
C LYS A 28 6.63 1.66 5.11
N VAL A 29 6.81 0.45 5.62
CA VAL A 29 7.81 -0.49 5.10
C VAL A 29 7.25 -1.11 3.82
N TYR A 30 7.68 -0.58 2.68
CA TYR A 30 7.18 -1.00 1.36
C TYR A 30 7.91 -2.21 0.77
N LEU A 31 8.97 -2.68 1.43
CA LEU A 31 9.91 -3.66 0.90
C LEU A 31 10.18 -4.69 1.99
N VAL A 32 9.73 -5.91 1.76
CA VAL A 32 10.02 -7.04 2.65
C VAL A 32 10.91 -8.01 1.89
N PRO A 33 12.10 -8.37 2.41
CA PRO A 33 12.93 -9.37 1.77
C PRO A 33 12.18 -10.71 1.71
N ARG A 34 12.36 -11.42 0.60
CA ARG A 34 11.75 -12.73 0.35
C ARG A 34 12.82 -13.74 -0.05
N ASN A 35 12.59 -14.99 0.30
CA ASN A 35 13.47 -16.09 -0.08
C ASN A 35 13.25 -16.43 -1.56
N ILE A 36 14.33 -16.41 -2.35
CA ILE A 36 14.28 -16.66 -3.79
C ILE A 36 13.90 -18.12 -4.07
N HIS A 37 14.33 -19.07 -3.25
CA HIS A 37 14.04 -20.48 -3.46
C HIS A 37 12.55 -20.80 -3.34
N GLU A 38 11.85 -20.14 -2.41
CA GLU A 38 10.40 -20.28 -2.22
C GLU A 38 9.62 -19.73 -3.42
N LEU A 39 10.11 -18.65 -4.04
CA LEU A 39 9.48 -18.06 -5.23
C LEU A 39 9.70 -18.90 -6.49
N ILE A 40 10.79 -19.66 -6.57
CA ILE A 40 11.11 -20.50 -7.72
C ILE A 40 10.39 -21.86 -7.62
N ALA A 41 10.17 -22.39 -6.42
CA ALA A 41 9.62 -23.73 -6.22
C ALA A 41 8.35 -24.06 -7.02
N PRO A 42 7.37 -23.15 -7.21
CA PRO A 42 6.14 -23.47 -7.94
C PRO A 42 6.28 -23.53 -9.47
N THR A 43 7.27 -22.85 -10.07
CA THR A 43 7.41 -22.68 -11.53
C THR A 43 8.72 -23.23 -12.08
N GLY A 44 9.74 -23.41 -11.24
CA GLY A 44 11.10 -23.71 -11.66
C GLY A 44 11.86 -22.52 -12.25
N ASN A 45 11.23 -21.36 -12.44
CA ASN A 45 11.84 -20.18 -13.04
C ASN A 45 11.38 -18.87 -12.37
N ILE A 46 12.34 -18.09 -11.88
CA ILE A 46 12.07 -16.82 -11.22
C ILE A 46 11.33 -15.81 -12.13
N TYR A 47 11.60 -15.82 -13.43
CA TYR A 47 10.96 -14.90 -14.37
C TYR A 47 9.48 -15.25 -14.57
N GLU A 48 9.14 -16.53 -14.59
CA GLU A 48 7.76 -16.99 -14.70
C GLU A 48 6.96 -16.64 -13.44
N SER A 49 7.52 -16.93 -12.27
CA SER A 49 6.93 -16.52 -10.98
C SER A 49 6.71 -15.00 -10.93
N THR A 50 7.68 -14.22 -11.41
CA THR A 50 7.56 -12.76 -11.48
C THR A 50 6.40 -12.32 -12.38
N VAL A 51 6.24 -12.93 -13.55
CA VAL A 51 5.12 -12.64 -14.46
C VAL A 51 3.77 -13.01 -13.84
N ILE A 52 3.68 -14.16 -13.17
CA ILE A 52 2.44 -14.61 -12.50
C ILE A 52 2.06 -13.62 -11.40
N ILE A 53 3.00 -13.29 -10.50
CA ILE A 53 2.79 -12.32 -9.42
C ILE A 53 2.38 -10.95 -9.98
N THR A 54 3.05 -10.48 -11.05
CA THR A 54 2.74 -9.18 -11.66
C THR A 54 1.33 -9.15 -12.24
N LYS A 55 0.91 -10.20 -12.93
CA LYS A 55 -0.45 -10.31 -13.48
C LYS A 55 -1.49 -10.33 -12.36
N ARG A 56 -1.25 -11.07 -11.28
CA ARG A 56 -2.15 -11.09 -10.13
C ARG A 56 -2.22 -9.74 -9.42
N ALA A 57 -1.09 -9.09 -9.17
CA ALA A 57 -1.04 -7.77 -8.57
C ALA A 57 -1.84 -6.74 -9.39
N LYS A 58 -1.81 -6.84 -10.73
CA LYS A 58 -2.61 -5.99 -11.61
C LYS A 58 -4.12 -6.23 -11.44
N GLN A 59 -4.55 -7.47 -11.26
CA GLN A 59 -5.97 -7.79 -11.00
C GLN A 59 -6.44 -7.19 -9.67
N ILE A 60 -5.65 -7.36 -8.61
CA ILE A 60 -5.93 -6.77 -7.29
C ILE A 60 -6.01 -5.25 -7.39
N ALA A 61 -5.04 -4.61 -8.07
CA ALA A 61 -5.02 -3.17 -8.25
C ALA A 61 -6.24 -2.63 -9.01
N MET A 62 -6.69 -3.33 -10.06
CA MET A 62 -7.90 -2.97 -10.79
C MET A 62 -9.15 -3.11 -9.91
N HIS A 63 -9.28 -4.23 -9.21
CA HIS A 63 -10.40 -4.46 -8.29
C HIS A 63 -10.48 -3.39 -7.18
N MET A 64 -9.34 -3.06 -6.55
CA MET A 64 -9.28 -2.00 -5.54
C MET A 64 -9.68 -0.63 -6.09
N LYS A 65 -9.26 -0.32 -7.32
CA LYS A 65 -9.62 0.94 -7.98
C LYS A 65 -11.14 0.98 -8.24
N ASP A 66 -11.69 -0.07 -8.82
CA ASP A 66 -13.11 -0.14 -9.14
C ASP A 66 -13.98 -0.05 -7.87
N GLU A 67 -13.56 -0.69 -6.77
CA GLU A 67 -14.24 -0.61 -5.47
C GLU A 67 -14.17 0.81 -4.86
N LEU A 68 -13.02 1.47 -4.98
CA LEU A 68 -12.86 2.86 -4.53
C LEU A 68 -13.74 3.80 -5.35
N ASP A 69 -13.71 3.69 -6.68
CA ASP A 69 -14.49 4.53 -7.58
C ASP A 69 -15.99 4.38 -7.29
N ARG A 70 -16.48 3.14 -7.11
CA ARG A 70 -17.86 2.86 -6.73
C ARG A 70 -18.26 3.50 -5.39
N LYS A 71 -17.40 3.44 -4.37
CA LYS A 71 -17.65 4.09 -3.08
C LYS A 71 -17.67 5.61 -3.20
N LEU A 72 -16.87 6.19 -4.10
CA LEU A 72 -16.84 7.63 -4.34
C LEU A 72 -18.06 8.14 -5.13
N GLU A 73 -18.57 7.34 -6.08
CA GLU A 73 -19.77 7.65 -6.86
C GLU A 73 -21.01 7.87 -5.97
N GLU A 74 -21.11 7.16 -4.84
CA GLU A 74 -22.20 7.34 -3.86
C GLU A 74 -22.30 8.79 -3.37
N PHE A 75 -21.18 9.52 -3.30
CA PHE A 75 -21.13 10.93 -2.88
C PHE A 75 -21.29 11.94 -4.03
N MET A 76 -21.31 11.49 -5.29
CA MET A 76 -21.48 12.38 -6.45
C MET A 76 -22.95 12.68 -6.75
N SER A 77 -23.89 11.91 -6.18
CA SER A 77 -25.31 11.97 -6.52
C SER A 77 -26.11 13.11 -5.87
N ILE A 78 -25.50 13.91 -4.99
CA ILE A 78 -26.17 15.01 -4.28
C ILE A 78 -25.48 16.33 -4.64
N THR A 79 -26.13 17.13 -5.49
CA THR A 79 -25.67 18.46 -5.94
C THR A 79 -26.05 19.57 -4.95
N GLU A 80 -26.40 19.22 -3.72
CA GLU A 80 -26.60 20.17 -2.63
C GLU A 80 -25.30 20.35 -1.86
N GLU A 81 -25.16 21.49 -1.18
CA GLU A 81 -24.00 21.87 -0.36
C GLU A 81 -23.55 20.69 0.50
N LYS A 82 -22.35 20.14 0.23
CA LYS A 82 -21.86 18.90 0.85
C LYS A 82 -21.94 19.01 2.38
N ASP A 83 -22.74 18.16 3.01
CA ASP A 83 -22.82 18.09 4.47
C ASP A 83 -21.45 17.67 5.04
N SER A 84 -21.13 18.18 6.22
CA SER A 84 -19.98 17.83 7.05
C SER A 84 -19.79 16.30 7.22
N ILE A 85 -20.90 15.55 7.29
CA ILE A 85 -20.90 14.09 7.43
C ILE A 85 -20.31 13.40 6.18
N ASP A 86 -20.56 13.95 4.99
CA ASP A 86 -20.07 13.37 3.73
C ASP A 86 -18.58 13.64 3.52
N VAL A 87 -18.09 14.81 3.97
CA VAL A 87 -16.65 15.13 3.96
C VAL A 87 -15.89 14.18 4.88
N GLN A 88 -16.42 13.87 6.06
CA GLN A 88 -15.82 12.92 6.99
C GLN A 88 -15.76 11.50 6.39
N ARG A 89 -16.85 11.02 5.78
CA ARG A 89 -16.86 9.71 5.12
C ARG A 89 -15.87 9.61 3.96
N GLN A 90 -15.71 10.66 3.15
CA GLN A 90 -14.69 10.69 2.08
C GLN A 90 -13.26 10.59 2.63
N TYR A 91 -12.98 11.28 3.74
CA TYR A 91 -11.68 11.18 4.41
C TYR A 91 -11.43 9.77 4.96
N GLU A 92 -12.44 9.16 5.60
CA GLU A 92 -12.34 7.80 6.14
C GLU A 92 -12.06 6.75 5.05
N ILE A 93 -12.74 6.85 3.90
CA ILE A 93 -12.50 5.98 2.74
C ILE A 93 -11.06 6.17 2.26
N THR A 94 -10.62 7.41 2.05
CA THR A 94 -9.26 7.69 1.57
C THR A 94 -8.21 7.15 2.55
N GLN A 95 -8.39 7.39 3.86
CA GLN A 95 -7.48 6.91 4.90
C GLN A 95 -7.44 5.37 4.96
N HIS A 96 -8.57 4.70 4.73
CA HIS A 96 -8.63 3.25 4.69
C HIS A 96 -7.77 2.70 3.55
N TYR A 97 -7.94 3.21 2.33
CA TYR A 97 -7.16 2.75 1.16
C TYR A 97 -5.67 3.10 1.25
N GLU A 98 -5.29 4.16 1.99
CA GLU A 98 -3.89 4.43 2.29
C GLU A 98 -3.24 3.38 3.19
N LYS A 99 -4.01 2.75 4.09
CA LYS A 99 -3.51 1.74 5.04
C LYS A 99 -3.39 0.36 4.41
N LEU A 100 -4.06 0.11 3.28
CA LEU A 100 -4.04 -1.17 2.60
C LEU A 100 -2.62 -1.49 2.07
N PRO A 101 -2.24 -2.78 2.05
CA PRO A 101 -0.96 -3.21 1.50
C PRO A 101 -0.90 -2.91 0.00
N LYS A 102 0.33 -2.80 -0.53
CA LYS A 102 0.51 -2.70 -1.98
C LYS A 102 0.03 -4.02 -2.63
N PRO A 103 -0.67 -3.97 -3.78
CA PRO A 103 -1.16 -5.16 -4.47
C PRO A 103 -0.08 -6.21 -4.77
N VAL A 104 1.17 -5.77 -5.00
CA VAL A 104 2.31 -6.67 -5.24
C VAL A 104 2.64 -7.51 -4.01
N LEU A 105 2.53 -6.96 -2.80
CA LEU A 105 2.82 -7.69 -1.57
C LEU A 105 1.76 -8.76 -1.31
N GLU A 106 0.50 -8.42 -1.53
CA GLU A 106 -0.63 -9.34 -1.40
C GLU A 106 -0.56 -10.47 -2.43
N ALA A 107 -0.33 -10.14 -3.71
CA ALA A 107 -0.14 -11.14 -4.76
C ALA A 107 1.07 -12.06 -4.50
N THR A 108 2.14 -11.55 -3.89
CA THR A 108 3.30 -12.37 -3.52
C THR A 108 2.96 -13.34 -2.40
N THR A 109 2.19 -12.92 -1.40
CA THR A 109 1.72 -13.79 -0.33
C THR A 109 0.79 -14.88 -0.86
N GLU A 110 -0.20 -14.52 -1.67
CA GLU A 110 -1.11 -15.50 -2.31
C GLU A 110 -0.35 -16.51 -3.20
N PHE A 111 0.71 -16.06 -3.89
CA PHE A 111 1.56 -16.92 -4.69
C PHE A 111 2.31 -17.95 -3.82
N LEU A 112 2.88 -17.51 -2.70
CA LEU A 112 3.60 -18.38 -1.76
C LEU A 112 2.65 -19.36 -1.03
N GLU A 113 1.41 -18.95 -0.80
CA GLU A 113 0.35 -19.81 -0.23
C GLU A 113 -0.22 -20.81 -1.26
N GLY A 114 0.13 -20.69 -2.54
CA GLY A 114 -0.39 -21.56 -3.59
C GLY A 114 -1.86 -21.29 -3.94
N ALA A 115 -2.40 -20.12 -3.58
CA ALA A 115 -3.79 -19.75 -3.83
C ALA A 115 -4.03 -19.29 -5.30
N ILE A 116 -2.97 -19.12 -6.08
CA ILE A 116 -3.03 -18.63 -7.46
C ILE A 116 -2.90 -19.80 -8.45
N ALA A 117 -3.96 -20.04 -9.23
CA ALA A 117 -3.89 -20.90 -10.40
C ALA A 117 -3.38 -20.12 -11.62
N PHE A 118 -2.46 -20.70 -12.37
CA PHE A 118 -1.95 -20.16 -13.64
C PHE A 118 -1.87 -21.27 -14.70
N ARG A 119 -1.94 -20.87 -15.97
CA ARG A 119 -1.88 -21.79 -17.13
C ARG A 119 -1.00 -21.22 -18.23
N TYR A 120 -0.35 -22.09 -18.98
CA TYR A 120 0.40 -21.72 -20.17
C TYR A 120 -0.52 -21.71 -21.39
N ILE A 121 -0.33 -20.73 -22.27
CA ILE A 121 -1.20 -20.53 -23.45
C ILE A 121 -0.97 -21.64 -24.51
N HIS A 122 0.24 -22.22 -24.54
CA HIS A 122 0.63 -23.26 -25.51
C HIS A 122 0.38 -24.69 -25.06
N GLU A 123 -0.09 -24.91 -23.83
CA GLU A 123 -0.66 -26.20 -23.45
C GLU A 123 -2.14 -26.16 -23.82
N GLU A 124 -2.45 -26.69 -25.01
CA GLU A 124 -3.83 -27.01 -25.39
C GLU A 124 -4.36 -28.05 -24.39
N ALA A 125 -5.50 -27.75 -23.76
CA ALA A 125 -6.18 -28.61 -22.80
C ALA A 125 -6.89 -29.79 -23.48
#